data_AF-A0A7L0IT73-F1
#
_entry.id   AF-A0A7L0IT73-F1
#
_cell.length_a   1.000
_cell.length_b   1.000
_cell.length_c   1.000
_cell.angle_alpha   90.00
_cell.angle_beta   90.00
_cell.angle_gamma   90.00
#
_symmetry.space_group_name_H-M   'P 1'
#
loop_
_entity.id
_entity.type
_entity.pdbx_description
1 polymer ?
#
loop_
_entity_poly.entity_id
_entity_poly.type
_entity_poly.pdbx_seq_one_letter_code
_entity_poly.pdbx_strand_id
1 'polypeptide(L)'
;DKATDPSIPEENWECIQRFCDQVNADTEGPLLALRLLAHKIQSPQEREALHALTVLETCVNNCGDRFHSEIAKFRFLNELIKVLSPKYYGTWSSEKVKLRVTEVIFSWTVWFPQEVKIRDAYQMLKKQGIVKEDPKLPEDKILPPASPRPQNSIFDTDEEKSKLLARLLKSPHPEDLQAANHLIQSVVREEQEKSAQVSRRVNAISEVSENVKHMDELLENYRRQEFSSADQETLQTLFQRCEKLRPLLFRLASEAVADDEVLAEILQASDKLTRALGQYRQVVSRQ
;
A
#
# COMPACT_ATOMS: atom_id res chain seq x y z
N ASP A 1 0.20 26.14 -3.38
CA ASP A 1 -0.13 27.49 -2.87
C ASP A 1 -0.27 27.53 -1.36
N LYS A 2 -1.31 26.95 -0.75
CA LYS A 2 -1.48 26.99 0.73
C LYS A 2 -0.27 26.47 1.51
N ALA A 3 0.32 25.35 1.06
CA ALA A 3 1.51 24.76 1.71
C ALA A 3 2.80 25.57 1.51
N THR A 4 2.82 26.51 0.56
CA THR A 4 4.02 27.28 0.17
C THR A 4 3.78 28.79 0.24
N ASP A 5 2.81 29.22 1.06
CA ASP A 5 2.44 30.63 1.14
C ASP A 5 3.58 31.44 1.81
N PRO A 6 4.17 32.45 1.12
CA PRO A 6 5.26 33.25 1.68
C PRO A 6 4.79 34.22 2.78
N SER A 7 3.49 34.49 2.90
CA SER A 7 2.94 35.37 3.94
C SER A 7 2.92 34.70 5.32
N ILE A 8 2.86 33.37 5.36
CA ILE A 8 2.86 32.58 6.58
C ILE A 8 4.32 32.30 6.97
N PRO A 9 4.76 32.60 8.21
CA PRO A 9 6.14 32.35 8.62
C PRO A 9 6.41 30.87 8.95
N GLU A 10 5.38 30.12 9.32
CA GLU A 10 5.46 28.73 9.74
C GLU A 10 4.96 27.77 8.65
N GLU A 11 5.45 26.54 8.69
CA GLU A 11 5.08 25.47 7.77
C GLU A 11 3.68 24.95 8.08
N ASN A 12 2.78 24.99 7.09
CA ASN A 12 1.43 24.46 7.25
C ASN A 12 1.41 22.94 7.06
N TRP A 13 1.77 22.20 8.11
CA TRP A 13 1.88 20.73 8.09
C TRP A 13 0.62 20.02 7.62
N GLU A 14 -0.57 20.52 7.98
CA GLU A 14 -1.84 19.96 7.51
C GLU A 14 -1.96 20.06 5.97
N CYS A 15 -1.58 21.20 5.39
CA CYS A 15 -1.58 21.37 3.93
C CYS A 15 -0.47 20.55 3.25
N ILE A 16 0.69 20.38 3.89
CA ILE A 16 1.79 19.57 3.37
C ILE A 16 1.38 18.09 3.33
N GLN A 17 0.76 17.58 4.38
CA GLN A 17 0.26 16.20 4.44
C GLN A 17 -0.82 15.97 3.38
N ARG A 18 -1.82 16.85 3.29
CA ARG A 18 -2.85 16.77 2.26
C ARG A 18 -2.28 16.79 0.84
N PHE A 19 -1.22 17.57 0.60
CA PHE A 19 -0.55 17.57 -0.69
C PHE A 19 0.03 16.17 -1.00
N CYS A 20 0.72 15.54 -0.04
CA CYS A 20 1.26 14.19 -0.20
C CYS A 20 0.15 13.16 -0.45
N ASP A 21 -0.96 13.23 0.29
CA ASP A 21 -2.11 12.34 0.09
C ASP A 21 -2.66 12.45 -1.33
N GLN A 22 -2.75 13.67 -1.86
CA GLN A 22 -3.22 13.91 -3.22
C GLN A 22 -2.23 13.45 -4.29
N VAL A 23 -0.92 13.58 -4.04
CA VAL A 23 0.12 12.98 -4.91
C VAL A 23 -0.06 11.47 -5.01
N ASN A 24 -0.41 10.81 -3.91
CA ASN A 24 -0.58 9.36 -3.86
C ASN A 24 -1.90 8.88 -4.48
N ALA A 25 -2.98 9.66 -4.34
CA ALA A 25 -4.30 9.32 -4.84
C ALA A 25 -4.40 9.34 -6.38
N ASP A 26 -3.61 10.18 -7.05
CA ASP A 26 -3.61 10.31 -8.51
C ASP A 26 -2.49 9.47 -9.16
N THR A 27 -2.77 8.88 -10.32
CA THR A 27 -1.78 8.17 -11.12
C THR A 27 -0.75 9.13 -11.72
N GLU A 28 -1.17 10.31 -12.15
CA GLU A 28 -0.26 11.37 -12.66
C GLU A 28 0.24 12.31 -11.54
N GLY A 29 -0.18 12.06 -10.30
CA GLY A 29 0.13 12.86 -9.12
C GLY A 29 1.61 13.20 -8.97
N PRO A 30 2.54 12.22 -9.00
CA PRO A 30 3.98 12.49 -8.86
C PRO A 30 4.54 13.45 -9.91
N LEU A 31 4.16 13.26 -11.18
CA LEU A 31 4.65 14.07 -12.28
C LEU A 31 4.15 15.52 -12.16
N LEU A 32 2.85 15.70 -11.87
CA LEU A 32 2.23 17.01 -11.71
C LEU A 32 2.78 17.73 -10.47
N ALA A 33 2.92 17.01 -9.36
CA ALA A 33 3.46 17.54 -8.11
C ALA A 33 4.87 18.08 -8.31
N LEU A 34 5.76 17.34 -8.97
CA LEU A 34 7.12 17.78 -9.22
C LEU A 34 7.20 18.98 -10.16
N ARG A 35 6.29 19.08 -11.15
CA ARG A 35 6.19 20.26 -12.00
C ARG A 35 5.83 21.51 -11.18
N LEU A 36 4.87 21.38 -10.28
CA LEU A 36 4.43 22.48 -9.40
C LEU A 36 5.53 22.84 -8.39
N LEU A 37 6.16 21.84 -7.78
CA LEU A 37 7.25 22.03 -6.82
C LEU A 37 8.46 22.69 -7.48
N ALA A 38 8.86 22.26 -8.67
CA ALA A 38 9.96 22.89 -9.41
C ALA A 38 9.73 24.39 -9.60
N HIS A 39 8.52 24.78 -10.03
CA HIS A 39 8.16 26.19 -10.18
C HIS A 39 8.23 26.95 -8.85
N LYS A 40 7.76 26.36 -7.75
CA LYS A 40 7.77 27.00 -6.42
C LYS A 40 9.18 27.10 -5.81
N ILE A 41 10.02 26.10 -6.01
CA ILE A 41 11.43 26.10 -5.55
C ILE A 41 12.24 27.16 -6.29
N GLN A 42 11.89 27.48 -7.54
CA GLN A 42 12.49 28.55 -8.34
C GLN A 42 11.97 29.95 -7.99
N SER A 43 11.11 30.08 -6.98
CA SER A 43 10.56 31.37 -6.58
C SER A 43 11.67 32.32 -6.14
N PRO A 44 11.63 33.61 -6.55
CA PRO A 44 12.52 34.63 -6.03
C PRO A 44 12.24 34.94 -4.54
N GLN A 45 11.08 34.53 -4.02
CA GLN A 45 10.75 34.68 -2.61
C GLN A 45 11.37 33.53 -1.83
N GLU A 46 12.41 33.84 -1.03
CA GLU A 46 13.14 32.85 -0.23
C GLU A 46 12.20 31.93 0.56
N ARG A 47 11.17 32.49 1.21
CA ARG A 47 10.26 31.71 2.06
C ARG A 47 9.42 30.72 1.25
N GLU A 48 8.90 31.12 0.10
CA GLU A 48 8.13 30.23 -0.78
C GLU A 48 8.99 29.07 -1.27
N ALA A 49 10.23 29.36 -1.68
CA ALA A 49 11.18 28.34 -2.11
C ALA A 49 11.54 27.36 -0.98
N LEU A 50 11.78 27.86 0.24
CA LEU A 50 12.07 27.02 1.40
C LEU A 50 10.89 26.14 1.78
N HIS A 51 9.66 26.68 1.83
CA HIS A 51 8.46 25.87 2.09
C HIS A 51 8.26 24.80 1.01
N ALA A 52 8.52 25.13 -0.26
CA ALA A 52 8.45 24.16 -1.35
C ALA A 52 9.48 23.03 -1.21
N LEU A 53 10.69 23.34 -0.69
CA LEU A 53 11.70 22.33 -0.36
C LEU A 53 11.25 21.43 0.79
N THR A 54 10.59 21.98 1.83
CA THR A 54 10.00 21.17 2.92
C THR A 54 8.91 20.24 2.39
N VAL A 55 8.02 20.73 1.50
CA VAL A 55 7.01 19.90 0.84
C VAL A 55 7.67 18.78 0.03
N LEU A 56 8.70 19.10 -0.76
CA LEU A 56 9.44 18.12 -1.56
C LEU A 56 10.02 17.01 -0.67
N GLU A 57 10.72 17.35 0.41
CA GLU A 57 11.26 16.35 1.35
C GLU A 57 10.15 15.50 1.95
N THR A 58 9.03 16.10 2.34
CA THR A 58 7.90 15.37 2.89
C THR A 58 7.29 14.41 1.87
N CYS A 59 7.22 14.79 0.59
CA CYS A 59 6.77 13.90 -0.48
C CYS A 59 7.76 12.75 -0.72
N VAL A 60 9.07 13.01 -0.69
CA VAL A 60 10.09 11.94 -0.79
C VAL A 60 9.91 10.92 0.33
N ASN A 61 9.54 11.37 1.53
CA ASN A 61 9.34 10.48 2.67
C ASN A 61 8.02 9.68 2.62
N ASN A 62 6.95 10.23 2.00
CA ASN A 62 5.60 9.68 2.11
C ASN A 62 4.99 9.14 0.80
N CYS A 63 5.59 9.40 -0.36
CA CYS A 63 4.98 9.08 -1.67
C CYS A 63 5.58 7.86 -2.39
N GLY A 64 6.61 7.24 -1.80
CA GLY A 64 7.19 5.98 -2.27
C GLY A 64 7.80 6.00 -3.68
N ASP A 65 7.98 4.80 -4.25
CA ASP A 65 8.80 4.57 -5.45
C ASP A 65 8.32 5.30 -6.70
N ARG A 66 7.00 5.52 -6.85
CA ARG A 66 6.44 6.28 -7.98
C ARG A 66 6.97 7.72 -7.97
N PHE A 67 7.06 8.32 -6.80
CA PHE A 67 7.62 9.66 -6.64
C PHE A 67 9.15 9.66 -6.79
N HIS A 68 9.83 8.66 -6.21
CA HIS A 68 11.28 8.50 -6.32
C HIS A 68 11.74 8.36 -7.77
N SER A 69 10.99 7.60 -8.57
CA SER A 69 11.27 7.40 -10.00
C SER A 69 11.18 8.70 -10.82
N GLU A 70 10.32 9.64 -10.41
CA GLU A 70 10.19 10.93 -11.10
C GLU A 70 11.27 11.94 -10.66
N ILE A 71 11.62 12.00 -9.37
CA ILE A 71 12.70 12.91 -8.90
C ILE A 71 14.06 12.53 -9.47
N ALA A 72 14.28 11.23 -9.75
CA ALA A 72 15.54 10.73 -10.32
C ALA A 72 15.73 11.07 -11.81
N LYS A 73 14.71 11.62 -12.48
CA LYS A 73 14.82 12.01 -13.90
C LYS A 73 15.52 13.36 -14.04
N PHE A 74 16.37 13.48 -15.06
CA PHE A 74 17.01 14.76 -15.42
C PHE A 74 16.01 15.89 -15.64
N ARG A 75 14.78 15.58 -16.08
CA ARG A 75 13.72 16.58 -16.22
C ARG A 75 13.52 17.38 -14.92
N PHE A 76 13.48 16.71 -13.77
CA PHE A 76 13.32 17.38 -12.48
C PHE A 76 14.66 17.84 -11.89
N LEU A 77 15.70 17.01 -11.96
CA LEU A 77 17.04 17.38 -11.47
C LEU A 77 17.58 18.67 -12.11
N ASN A 78 17.31 18.88 -13.41
CA ASN A 78 17.70 20.10 -14.11
C ASN A 78 17.00 21.33 -13.55
N GLU A 79 15.76 21.21 -13.04
CA GLU A 79 15.06 22.33 -12.41
C GLU A 79 15.72 22.74 -11.11
N LEU A 80 16.26 21.80 -10.33
CA LEU A 80 17.07 22.10 -9.14
C LEU A 80 18.46 22.66 -9.49
N ILE A 81 19.11 22.11 -10.52
CA ILE A 81 20.40 22.61 -11.01
C ILE A 81 20.30 24.09 -11.44
N LYS A 82 19.19 24.50 -12.07
CA LYS A 82 18.97 25.91 -12.44
C LYS A 82 18.95 26.86 -11.24
N VAL A 83 18.49 26.39 -10.07
CA VAL A 83 18.48 27.17 -8.81
C VAL A 83 19.90 27.39 -8.28
N LEU A 84 20.80 26.43 -8.50
CA LEU A 84 22.19 26.52 -8.05
C LEU A 84 23.10 27.22 -9.06
N SER A 85 22.78 27.13 -10.34
CA SER A 85 23.66 27.60 -11.42
C SER A 85 23.57 29.11 -11.61
N PRO A 86 24.70 29.85 -11.56
CA PRO A 86 24.73 31.28 -11.85
C PRO A 86 24.27 31.66 -13.27
N LYS A 87 24.26 30.69 -14.21
CA LYS A 87 23.78 30.88 -15.58
C LYS A 87 22.25 30.99 -15.68
N TYR A 88 21.53 30.63 -14.61
CA TYR A 88 20.07 30.61 -14.55
C TYR A 88 19.62 31.42 -13.34
N TYR A 89 19.07 30.77 -12.31
CA TYR A 89 18.48 31.43 -11.14
C TYR A 89 19.46 31.55 -9.96
N GLY A 90 20.67 31.00 -10.04
CA GLY A 90 21.62 30.99 -8.92
C GLY A 90 22.12 32.37 -8.49
N THR A 91 21.98 33.40 -9.32
CA THR A 91 22.26 34.80 -8.96
C THR A 91 21.13 35.44 -8.16
N TRP A 92 19.88 35.01 -8.36
CA TRP A 92 18.70 35.54 -7.69
C TRP A 92 18.30 34.71 -6.47
N SER A 93 18.69 33.43 -6.45
CA SER A 93 18.42 32.51 -5.35
C SER A 93 19.29 32.86 -4.16
N SER A 94 18.68 32.97 -2.98
CA SER A 94 19.43 33.26 -1.75
C SER A 94 20.40 32.13 -1.42
N GLU A 95 21.45 32.45 -0.66
CA GLU A 95 22.43 31.45 -0.23
C GLU A 95 21.78 30.33 0.58
N LYS A 96 20.76 30.67 1.39
CA LYS A 96 20.01 29.71 2.19
C LYS A 96 19.24 28.70 1.33
N VAL A 97 18.59 29.17 0.25
CA VAL A 97 17.89 28.27 -0.69
C VAL A 97 18.88 27.38 -1.42
N LYS A 98 20.00 27.94 -1.92
CA LYS A 98 21.03 27.15 -2.62
C LYS A 98 21.65 26.08 -1.72
N LEU A 99 21.96 26.42 -0.47
CA LEU A 99 22.44 25.47 0.52
C LEU A 99 21.43 24.34 0.71
N ARG A 100 20.15 24.68 0.88
CA ARG A 100 19.09 23.70 1.11
C ARG A 100 18.87 22.77 -0.10
N VAL A 101 18.88 23.30 -1.32
CA VAL A 101 18.83 22.49 -2.55
C VAL A 101 20.04 21.57 -2.64
N THR A 102 21.23 22.05 -2.27
CA THR A 102 22.45 21.24 -2.26
C THR A 102 22.36 20.09 -1.25
N GLU A 103 21.85 20.34 -0.04
CA GLU A 103 21.58 19.31 0.98
C GLU A 103 20.59 18.25 0.48
N VAL A 104 19.50 18.68 -0.18
CA VAL A 104 18.47 17.77 -0.72
C VAL A 104 19.05 16.88 -1.82
N ILE A 105 19.79 17.43 -2.78
CA ILE A 105 20.41 16.61 -3.83
C ILE A 105 21.46 15.67 -3.22
N PHE A 106 22.27 16.16 -2.27
CA PHE A 106 23.28 15.34 -1.61
C PHE A 106 22.66 14.19 -0.82
N SER A 107 21.61 14.43 -0.03
CA SER A 107 20.93 13.35 0.72
C SER A 107 20.39 12.27 -0.21
N TRP A 108 19.88 12.65 -1.38
CA TRP A 108 19.43 11.68 -2.39
C TRP A 108 20.56 10.83 -2.98
N THR A 109 21.79 11.34 -3.06
CA THR A 109 22.94 10.51 -3.47
C THR A 109 23.26 9.41 -2.45
N VAL A 110 22.90 9.63 -1.18
CA VAL A 110 23.08 8.67 -0.09
C VAL A 110 21.89 7.73 0.02
N TRP A 111 20.66 8.25 -0.08
CA TRP A 111 19.42 7.46 0.05
C TRP A 111 19.12 6.59 -1.17
N PHE A 112 19.51 7.05 -2.36
CA PHE A 112 19.25 6.37 -3.62
C PHE A 112 20.57 6.08 -4.37
N PRO A 113 21.49 5.27 -3.80
CA PRO A 113 22.78 4.99 -4.41
C PRO A 113 22.68 4.32 -5.79
N GLN A 114 21.55 3.65 -6.07
CA GLN A 114 21.21 3.06 -7.36
C GLN A 114 20.87 4.10 -8.44
N GLU A 115 20.44 5.30 -8.06
CA GLU A 115 20.00 6.33 -9.00
C GLU A 115 21.19 7.12 -9.56
N VAL A 116 21.82 6.54 -10.59
CA VAL A 116 23.02 7.08 -11.24
C VAL A 116 22.86 8.54 -11.69
N LYS A 117 21.65 8.92 -12.15
CA LYS A 117 21.38 10.30 -12.62
C LYS A 117 21.50 11.34 -11.50
N ILE A 118 21.08 11.00 -10.29
CA ILE A 118 21.19 11.88 -9.12
C ILE A 118 22.67 12.08 -8.78
N ARG A 119 23.43 10.98 -8.74
CA ARG A 119 24.89 11.00 -8.51
C ARG A 119 25.62 11.83 -9.57
N ASP A 120 25.31 11.63 -10.85
CA ASP A 120 25.96 12.34 -11.95
C ASP A 120 25.65 13.84 -11.93
N ALA A 121 24.39 14.21 -11.63
CA ALA A 121 23.98 15.60 -11.44
C ALA A 121 24.77 16.28 -10.30
N TYR A 122 24.89 15.61 -9.15
CA TYR A 122 25.65 16.14 -8.01
C TYR A 122 27.15 16.26 -8.31
N GLN A 123 27.75 15.23 -8.91
CA GLN A 123 29.15 15.26 -9.30
C GLN A 123 29.44 16.36 -10.35
N MET A 124 28.52 16.59 -11.28
CA MET A 124 28.63 17.69 -12.24
C MET A 124 28.66 19.05 -11.52
N LEU A 125 27.78 19.27 -10.54
CA LEU A 125 27.77 20.50 -9.74
C LEU A 125 29.09 20.73 -8.99
N LYS A 126 29.70 19.66 -8.45
CA LYS A 126 31.03 19.72 -7.83
C LYS A 126 32.13 20.04 -8.83
N LYS A 127 32.14 19.35 -10.00
CA LYS A 127 33.14 19.59 -11.06
C LYS A 127 33.10 21.02 -11.60
N GLN A 128 31.92 21.64 -11.63
CA GLN A 128 31.74 23.03 -12.06
C GLN A 128 32.06 24.06 -10.96
N GLY A 129 32.42 23.62 -9.76
CA GLY A 129 32.69 24.49 -8.61
C GLY A 129 31.45 25.18 -8.04
N ILE A 130 30.24 24.74 -8.42
CA ILE A 130 28.98 25.24 -7.88
C ILE A 130 28.80 24.74 -6.45
N VAL A 131 29.14 23.47 -6.20
CA VAL A 131 29.21 22.88 -4.85
C VAL A 131 30.68 22.70 -4.50
N LYS A 132 31.14 23.42 -3.47
CA LYS A 132 32.56 23.42 -3.06
C LYS A 132 32.88 22.27 -2.11
N GLU A 133 32.02 22.07 -1.12
CA GLU A 133 32.16 21.04 -0.08
C GLU A 133 30.84 20.29 0.08
N ASP A 134 30.93 19.03 0.51
CA ASP A 134 29.74 18.23 0.78
C ASP A 134 29.09 18.72 2.09
N PRO A 135 27.75 18.92 2.11
CA PRO A 135 27.07 19.39 3.31
C PRO A 135 27.12 18.32 4.41
N LYS A 136 27.27 18.76 5.67
CA LYS A 136 27.19 17.87 6.83
C LYS A 136 25.72 17.52 7.09
N LEU A 137 25.30 16.35 6.64
CA LEU A 137 23.95 15.85 6.95
C LEU A 137 23.89 15.41 8.43
N PRO A 138 22.87 15.81 9.19
CA PRO A 138 22.54 15.21 10.48
C PRO A 138 22.34 13.70 10.32
N GLU A 139 22.78 12.89 11.29
CA GLU A 139 22.70 11.42 11.23
C GLU A 139 21.29 10.90 10.94
N ASP A 140 20.26 11.55 11.49
CA ASP A 140 18.83 11.24 11.24
C ASP A 140 18.41 11.44 9.77
N LYS A 141 19.11 12.31 9.02
CA LYS A 141 18.88 12.57 7.59
C LYS A 141 19.74 11.68 6.68
N ILE A 142 20.53 10.75 7.21
CA ILE A 142 21.36 9.82 6.42
C ILE A 142 20.59 8.53 6.11
N LEU A 143 19.60 8.19 6.93
CA LEU A 143 18.76 7.01 6.72
C LEU A 143 17.78 7.27 5.56
N PRO A 144 17.65 6.33 4.60
CA PRO A 144 16.61 6.43 3.59
C PRO A 144 15.25 6.54 4.30
N PRO A 145 14.31 7.35 3.78
CA PRO A 145 12.99 7.47 4.38
C PRO A 145 12.37 6.09 4.52
N ALA A 146 11.91 5.79 5.74
CA ALA A 146 11.20 4.56 6.00
C ALA A 146 10.06 4.46 5.00
N SER A 147 9.99 3.35 4.25
CA SER A 147 8.89 3.10 3.33
C SER A 147 7.56 3.36 4.03
N PRO A 148 6.60 4.06 3.41
CA PRO A 148 5.30 4.31 4.01
C PRO A 148 4.73 2.99 4.52
N ARG A 149 4.56 2.88 5.84
CA ARG A 149 4.03 1.66 6.45
C ARG A 149 2.59 1.49 5.94
N PRO A 150 2.21 0.32 5.40
CA PRO A 150 0.83 0.08 4.99
C PRO A 150 -0.09 0.37 6.18
N GLN A 151 -1.14 1.17 5.98
CA GLN A 151 -2.02 1.65 7.07
C GLN A 151 -2.81 0.53 7.78
N ASN A 152 -2.70 -0.71 7.33
CA ASN A 152 -3.27 -1.91 7.95
C ASN A 152 -2.18 -2.97 8.11
N SER A 153 -1.10 -2.66 8.84
CA SER A 153 -0.06 -3.64 9.12
C SER A 153 -0.64 -4.72 10.03
N ILE A 154 -0.25 -5.98 9.80
CA ILE A 154 -0.60 -7.16 10.62
C ILE A 154 -0.38 -6.91 12.14
N PHE A 155 0.57 -6.03 12.44
CA PHE A 155 0.95 -5.65 13.80
C PHE A 155 0.08 -4.55 14.42
N ASP A 156 -0.75 -3.86 13.65
CA ASP A 156 -1.59 -2.74 14.11
C ASP A 156 -3.02 -3.21 14.49
N THR A 157 -3.36 -4.46 14.18
CA THR A 157 -4.65 -5.11 14.54
C THR A 157 -4.80 -5.36 16.04
N ASP A 158 -3.70 -5.46 16.78
CA ASP A 158 -3.67 -5.67 18.23
C ASP A 158 -2.82 -4.55 18.84
N GLU A 159 -3.49 -3.49 19.30
CA GLU A 159 -2.87 -2.26 19.79
C GLU A 159 -1.90 -2.51 20.96
N GLU A 160 -2.16 -3.53 21.78
CA GLU A 160 -1.28 -3.92 22.89
C GLU A 160 0.00 -4.59 22.37
N LYS A 161 -0.13 -5.52 21.42
CA LYS A 161 1.04 -6.13 20.75
C LYS A 161 1.85 -5.09 19.98
N SER A 162 1.23 -4.10 19.32
CA SER A 162 1.94 -3.01 18.64
C SER A 162 2.76 -2.17 19.61
N LYS A 163 2.15 -1.77 20.74
CA LYS A 163 2.82 -0.97 21.79
C LYS A 163 3.98 -1.74 22.43
N LEU A 164 3.78 -3.03 22.70
CA LEU A 164 4.83 -3.90 23.23
C LEU A 164 5.99 -4.05 22.25
N LEU A 165 5.70 -4.35 20.98
CA LEU A 165 6.73 -4.46 19.95
C LEU A 165 7.54 -3.17 19.79
N ALA A 166 6.86 -2.02 19.78
CA ALA A 166 7.51 -0.71 19.70
C ALA A 166 8.41 -0.43 20.91
N ARG A 167 8.03 -0.89 22.10
CA ARG A 167 8.86 -0.78 23.32
C ARG A 167 10.09 -1.69 23.24
N LEU A 168 9.91 -2.93 22.82
CA LEU A 168 11.01 -3.91 22.72
C LEU A 168 12.05 -3.50 21.67
N LEU A 169 11.60 -2.99 20.52
CA LEU A 169 12.50 -2.51 19.45
C LEU A 169 13.30 -1.24 19.84
N LYS A 170 12.80 -0.43 20.78
CA LYS A 170 13.48 0.76 21.29
C LYS A 170 14.47 0.46 22.42
N SER A 171 14.49 -0.77 22.93
CA SER A 171 15.37 -1.14 24.04
C SER A 171 16.81 -1.37 23.56
N PRO A 172 17.83 -0.92 24.31
CA PRO A 172 19.22 -1.22 24.03
C PRO A 172 19.64 -2.64 24.44
N HIS A 173 18.76 -3.40 25.10
CA HIS A 173 19.09 -4.73 25.63
C HIS A 173 18.89 -5.83 24.57
N PRO A 174 19.87 -6.75 24.40
CA PRO A 174 19.78 -7.81 23.40
C PRO A 174 18.63 -8.79 23.68
N GLU A 175 18.25 -8.98 24.94
CA GLU A 175 17.13 -9.83 25.36
C GLU A 175 15.78 -9.27 24.86
N ASP A 176 15.59 -7.96 24.94
CA ASP A 176 14.37 -7.30 24.45
C ASP A 176 14.26 -7.37 22.93
N LEU A 177 15.39 -7.25 22.21
CA LEU A 177 15.43 -7.43 20.76
C LEU A 177 15.12 -8.88 20.34
N GLN A 178 15.57 -9.87 21.12
CA GLN A 178 15.19 -11.27 20.92
C GLN A 178 13.69 -11.49 21.16
N ALA A 179 13.13 -10.89 22.22
CA ALA A 179 11.70 -10.93 22.48
C ALA A 179 10.89 -10.26 21.35
N ALA A 180 11.37 -9.15 20.79
CA ALA A 180 10.75 -8.51 19.62
C ALA A 180 10.73 -9.45 18.41
N ASN A 181 11.84 -10.13 18.11
CA ASN A 181 11.92 -11.10 17.00
C ASN A 181 10.96 -12.28 17.17
N HIS A 182 10.81 -12.80 18.40
CA HIS A 182 9.84 -13.85 18.69
C HIS A 182 8.40 -13.36 18.53
N LEU A 183 8.09 -12.15 19.02
CA LEU A 183 6.77 -11.55 18.85
C LEU A 183 6.43 -11.35 17.37
N ILE A 184 7.38 -10.88 16.57
CA ILE A 184 7.24 -10.74 15.10
C ILE A 184 6.89 -12.09 14.46
N GLN A 185 7.64 -13.14 14.79
CA GLN A 185 7.40 -14.48 14.24
C GLN A 185 6.03 -15.05 14.64
N SER A 186 5.60 -14.82 15.89
CA SER A 186 4.28 -15.27 16.37
C SER A 186 3.15 -14.59 15.60
N VAL A 187 3.20 -13.26 15.50
CA VAL A 187 2.16 -12.46 14.82
C VAL A 187 2.08 -12.81 13.34
N VAL A 188 3.22 -12.99 12.66
CA VAL A 188 3.24 -13.42 11.25
C VAL A 188 2.60 -14.80 11.08
N ARG A 189 2.89 -15.75 11.98
CA ARG A 189 2.30 -17.08 11.93
C ARG A 189 0.80 -17.07 12.18
N GLU A 190 0.36 -16.35 13.21
CA GLU A 190 -1.06 -16.17 13.55
C GLU A 190 -1.84 -15.60 12.35
N GLU A 191 -1.28 -14.60 11.67
CA GLU A 191 -1.92 -14.01 10.50
C GLU A 191 -1.96 -14.96 9.30
N GLN A 192 -0.89 -15.72 9.08
CA GLN A 192 -0.84 -16.71 8.00
C GLN A 192 -1.88 -17.82 8.22
N GLU A 193 -2.07 -18.26 9.46
CA GLU A 193 -3.11 -19.23 9.84
C GLU A 193 -4.52 -18.67 9.64
N LYS A 194 -4.77 -17.43 10.10
CA LYS A 194 -6.05 -16.72 9.88
C LYS A 194 -6.36 -16.55 8.38
N SER A 195 -5.39 -16.08 7.61
CA SER A 195 -5.52 -15.90 6.15
C SER A 195 -5.84 -17.23 5.45
N ALA A 196 -5.17 -18.32 5.83
CA ALA A 196 -5.46 -19.65 5.30
C ALA A 196 -6.88 -20.13 5.67
N GLN A 197 -7.34 -19.85 6.90
CA GLN A 197 -8.70 -20.18 7.33
C GLN A 197 -9.76 -19.39 6.54
N VAL A 198 -9.56 -18.08 6.38
CA VAL A 198 -10.44 -17.22 5.56
C VAL A 198 -10.47 -17.71 4.12
N SER A 199 -9.32 -18.00 3.52
CA SER A 199 -9.23 -18.52 2.15
C SER A 199 -10.00 -19.82 1.97
N ARG A 200 -9.82 -20.80 2.88
CA ARG A 200 -10.58 -22.07 2.86
C ARG A 200 -12.07 -21.84 2.94
N ARG A 201 -12.51 -20.95 3.82
CA ARG A 201 -13.93 -20.61 4.01
C ARG A 201 -14.53 -19.98 2.75
N VAL A 202 -13.89 -18.93 2.22
CA VAL A 202 -14.35 -18.22 1.02
C VAL A 202 -14.44 -19.17 -0.17
N ASN A 203 -13.43 -20.02 -0.38
CA ASN A 203 -13.44 -21.00 -1.47
C ASN A 203 -14.59 -22.01 -1.32
N ALA A 204 -14.81 -22.55 -0.12
CA ALA A 204 -15.91 -23.48 0.13
C ALA A 204 -17.29 -22.85 -0.09
N ILE A 205 -17.49 -21.61 0.38
CA ILE A 205 -18.75 -20.88 0.19
C ILE A 205 -18.97 -20.54 -1.29
N SER A 206 -17.92 -20.12 -2.01
CA SER A 206 -18.00 -19.86 -3.46
C SER A 206 -18.38 -21.11 -4.23
N GLU A 207 -17.71 -22.24 -3.95
CA GLU A 207 -17.98 -23.52 -4.59
C GLU A 207 -19.43 -23.98 -4.34
N VAL A 208 -19.94 -23.82 -3.11
CA VAL A 208 -21.35 -24.10 -2.79
C VAL A 208 -22.28 -23.19 -3.59
N SER A 209 -22.00 -21.89 -3.63
CA SER A 209 -22.85 -20.92 -4.35
C SER A 209 -22.90 -21.20 -5.85
N GLU A 210 -21.77 -21.52 -6.47
CA GLU A 210 -21.67 -21.85 -7.90
C GLU A 210 -22.41 -23.15 -8.22
N ASN A 211 -22.18 -24.21 -7.44
CA ASN A 211 -22.84 -25.49 -7.66
C ASN A 211 -24.35 -25.41 -7.43
N VAL A 212 -24.81 -24.71 -6.39
CA VAL A 212 -26.25 -24.51 -6.13
C VAL A 212 -26.90 -23.72 -7.26
N LYS A 213 -26.27 -22.64 -7.72
CA LYS A 213 -26.80 -21.83 -8.83
C LYS A 213 -26.94 -22.66 -10.11
N HIS A 214 -25.91 -23.42 -10.47
CA HIS A 214 -25.95 -24.25 -11.66
C HIS A 214 -26.98 -25.38 -11.55
N MET A 215 -27.13 -25.97 -10.36
CA MET A 215 -28.15 -26.97 -10.09
C MET A 215 -29.57 -26.39 -10.19
N ASP A 216 -29.81 -25.19 -9.65
CA ASP A 216 -31.09 -24.49 -9.75
C ASP A 216 -31.44 -24.16 -11.21
N GLU A 217 -30.47 -23.76 -12.03
CA GLU A 217 -30.64 -23.51 -13.48
C GLU A 217 -31.05 -24.78 -14.24
N LEU A 218 -30.36 -25.89 -14.02
CA LEU A 218 -30.68 -27.18 -14.66
C LEU A 218 -32.04 -27.72 -14.20
N LEU A 219 -32.39 -27.56 -12.92
CA LEU A 219 -33.70 -27.97 -12.39
C LEU A 219 -34.83 -27.11 -12.97
N GLU A 220 -34.58 -25.85 -13.28
CA GLU A 220 -35.56 -24.98 -13.94
C GLU A 220 -35.75 -25.35 -15.42
N ASN A 221 -34.67 -25.66 -16.14
CA ASN A 221 -34.75 -26.18 -17.52
C ASN A 221 -35.51 -27.52 -17.57
N TYR A 222 -35.31 -28.38 -16.58
CA TYR A 222 -36.09 -29.61 -16.41
C TYR A 222 -37.60 -29.32 -16.29
N ARG A 223 -38.01 -28.34 -15.47
CA ARG A 223 -39.42 -27.96 -15.34
C ARG A 223 -40.02 -27.42 -16.65
N ARG A 224 -39.20 -26.80 -17.50
CA ARG A 224 -39.60 -26.28 -18.81
C ARG A 224 -39.61 -27.34 -19.92
N GLN A 225 -39.28 -28.59 -19.61
CA GLN A 225 -39.13 -29.70 -20.57
C GLN A 225 -38.01 -29.47 -21.61
N GLU A 226 -37.07 -28.57 -21.33
CA GLU A 226 -35.90 -28.26 -22.18
C GLU A 226 -34.66 -28.99 -21.64
N PHE A 227 -34.74 -30.32 -21.48
CA PHE A 227 -33.74 -31.12 -20.77
C PHE A 227 -33.12 -32.23 -21.62
N SER A 228 -31.79 -32.26 -21.70
CA SER A 228 -31.02 -33.26 -22.46
C SER A 228 -30.47 -34.39 -21.56
N SER A 229 -30.04 -35.51 -22.14
CA SER A 229 -29.34 -36.58 -21.41
C SER A 229 -28.00 -36.09 -20.84
N ALA A 230 -27.32 -35.18 -21.53
CA ALA A 230 -26.09 -34.55 -21.04
C ALA A 230 -26.34 -33.69 -19.78
N ASP A 231 -27.50 -33.03 -19.70
CA ASP A 231 -27.90 -32.24 -18.53
C ASP A 231 -28.19 -33.15 -17.34
N GLN A 232 -28.69 -34.37 -17.58
CA GLN A 232 -28.92 -35.38 -16.54
C GLN A 232 -27.63 -35.83 -15.86
N GLU A 233 -26.60 -36.15 -16.66
CA GLU A 233 -25.29 -36.54 -16.13
C GLU A 233 -24.61 -35.38 -15.38
N THR A 234 -24.74 -34.16 -15.91
CA THR A 234 -24.23 -32.94 -15.27
C THR A 234 -24.91 -32.71 -13.93
N LEU A 235 -26.25 -32.79 -13.89
CA LEU A 235 -27.04 -32.62 -12.67
C LEU A 235 -26.71 -33.67 -11.60
N GLN A 236 -26.54 -34.93 -12.00
CA GLN A 236 -26.13 -36.00 -11.08
C GLN A 236 -24.71 -35.75 -10.52
N THR A 237 -23.80 -35.25 -11.36
CA THR A 237 -22.44 -34.88 -10.94
C THR A 237 -22.46 -33.74 -9.93
N LEU A 238 -23.27 -32.70 -10.18
CA LEU A 238 -23.45 -31.57 -9.25
C LEU A 238 -24.05 -32.02 -7.92
N PHE A 239 -25.04 -32.92 -7.94
CA PHE A 239 -25.62 -33.48 -6.73
C PHE A 239 -24.56 -34.18 -5.88
N GLN A 240 -23.72 -35.03 -6.49
CA GLN A 240 -22.63 -35.71 -5.77
C GLN A 240 -21.59 -34.73 -5.21
N ARG A 241 -21.25 -33.66 -5.94
CA ARG A 241 -20.35 -32.60 -5.45
C ARG A 241 -20.96 -31.87 -4.26
N CYS A 242 -22.23 -31.48 -4.37
CA CYS A 242 -22.97 -30.83 -3.30
C CYS A 242 -23.06 -31.68 -2.03
N GLU A 243 -23.33 -32.99 -2.15
CA GLU A 243 -23.33 -33.91 -1.00
C GLU A 243 -21.95 -33.97 -0.30
N LYS A 244 -20.84 -33.95 -1.07
CA LYS A 244 -19.47 -33.94 -0.53
C LYS A 244 -19.09 -32.63 0.17
N LEU A 245 -19.77 -31.52 -0.11
CA LEU A 245 -19.50 -30.22 0.53
C LEU A 245 -20.14 -30.10 1.91
N ARG A 246 -21.18 -30.88 2.23
CA ARG A 246 -21.85 -30.83 3.55
C ARG A 246 -20.91 -31.07 4.74
N PRO A 247 -20.08 -32.13 4.77
CA PRO A 247 -19.15 -32.34 5.89
C PRO A 247 -18.08 -31.26 6.01
N LEU A 248 -17.72 -30.61 4.89
CA LEU A 248 -16.77 -29.50 4.88
C LEU A 248 -17.39 -28.27 5.55
N LEU A 249 -18.60 -27.88 5.16
CA LEU A 249 -19.32 -26.76 5.78
C LEU A 249 -19.57 -26.99 7.26
N PHE A 250 -19.93 -28.22 7.66
CA PHE A 250 -20.11 -28.57 9.07
C PHE A 250 -18.83 -28.37 9.89
N ARG A 251 -17.69 -28.79 9.33
CA ARG A 251 -16.38 -28.60 9.98
C ARG A 251 -16.03 -27.12 10.10
N LEU A 252 -16.21 -26.35 9.02
CA LEU A 252 -15.97 -24.91 9.01
C LEU A 252 -16.86 -24.19 10.04
N ALA A 253 -18.14 -24.57 10.15
CA ALA A 253 -19.04 -24.03 11.17
C ALA A 253 -18.57 -24.35 12.59
N SER A 254 -18.08 -25.57 12.81
CA SER A 254 -17.54 -26.00 14.11
C SER A 254 -16.26 -25.23 14.50
N GLU A 255 -15.45 -24.85 13.51
CA GLU A 255 -14.25 -24.03 13.70
C GLU A 255 -14.58 -22.54 13.91
N ALA A 256 -15.74 -22.08 13.45
CA ALA A 256 -16.18 -20.67 13.47
C ALA A 256 -17.06 -20.30 14.68
N VAL A 257 -17.20 -21.16 15.69
CA VAL A 257 -18.12 -20.95 16.83
C VAL A 257 -17.80 -19.68 17.64
N ALA A 258 -16.57 -19.17 17.55
CA ALA A 258 -16.16 -17.94 18.23
C ALA A 258 -16.50 -16.65 17.46
N ASP A 259 -16.96 -16.75 16.22
CA ASP A 259 -17.23 -15.61 15.33
C ASP A 259 -18.63 -15.76 14.72
N ASP A 260 -19.61 -15.07 15.31
CA ASP A 260 -21.02 -15.18 14.96
C ASP A 260 -21.31 -14.78 13.50
N GLU A 261 -20.56 -13.80 12.96
CA GLU A 261 -20.73 -13.33 11.58
C GLU A 261 -20.24 -14.40 10.60
N VAL A 262 -19.04 -14.94 10.86
CA VAL A 262 -18.46 -16.04 10.08
C VAL A 262 -19.35 -17.28 10.13
N LEU A 263 -19.86 -17.63 11.32
CA LEU A 263 -20.75 -18.75 11.52
C LEU A 263 -22.05 -18.58 10.73
N ALA A 264 -22.67 -17.39 10.78
CA ALA A 264 -23.89 -17.09 10.05
C ALA A 264 -23.72 -17.27 8.53
N GLU A 265 -22.59 -16.83 7.96
CA GLU A 265 -22.30 -17.01 6.54
C GLU A 265 -22.20 -18.49 6.14
N ILE A 266 -21.52 -19.31 6.96
CA ILE A 266 -21.36 -20.74 6.70
C ILE A 266 -22.71 -21.47 6.80
N LEU A 267 -23.52 -21.14 7.81
CA LEU A 267 -24.85 -21.71 7.97
C LEU A 267 -25.77 -21.32 6.79
N GLN A 268 -25.70 -20.07 6.33
CA GLN A 268 -26.46 -19.64 5.15
C GLN A 268 -26.08 -20.43 3.90
N ALA A 269 -24.78 -20.70 3.69
CA ALA A 269 -24.32 -21.55 2.60
C ALA A 269 -24.83 -22.99 2.75
N SER A 270 -24.80 -23.53 3.97
CA SER A 270 -25.31 -24.88 4.30
C SER A 270 -26.81 -25.02 4.03
N ASP A 271 -27.61 -23.99 4.36
CA ASP A 271 -29.05 -23.98 4.11
C ASP A 271 -29.36 -23.93 2.62
N LYS A 272 -28.64 -23.10 1.85
CA LYS A 272 -28.75 -23.05 0.38
C LYS A 272 -28.44 -24.41 -0.24
N LEU A 273 -27.35 -25.04 0.18
CA LEU A 273 -26.94 -26.36 -0.28
C LEU A 273 -27.98 -27.42 0.05
N THR A 274 -28.51 -27.41 1.28
CA THR A 274 -29.52 -28.37 1.74
C THR A 274 -30.83 -28.23 0.98
N ARG A 275 -31.27 -26.99 0.75
CA ARG A 275 -32.45 -26.69 -0.07
C ARG A 275 -32.31 -27.21 -1.49
N ALA A 276 -31.19 -26.92 -2.15
CA ALA A 276 -30.95 -27.30 -3.54
C ALA A 276 -30.91 -28.84 -3.68
N LEU A 277 -30.24 -29.54 -2.77
CA LEU A 277 -30.23 -31.01 -2.72
C LEU A 277 -31.63 -31.60 -2.49
N GLY A 278 -32.45 -30.93 -1.67
CA GLY A 278 -33.86 -31.30 -1.47
C GLY A 278 -34.70 -31.16 -2.75
N GLN A 279 -34.52 -30.07 -3.50
CA GLN A 279 -35.22 -29.86 -4.77
C GLN A 279 -34.86 -30.92 -5.81
N TYR A 280 -33.57 -31.27 -5.94
CA TYR A 280 -33.14 -32.36 -6.81
C TYR A 280 -33.84 -33.68 -6.46
N ARG A 281 -33.86 -34.06 -5.17
CA ARG A 281 -34.49 -35.31 -4.73
C ARG A 281 -35.99 -35.35 -5.05
N GLN A 282 -36.69 -34.23 -4.92
CA GLN A 282 -38.11 -34.14 -5.27
C GLN A 282 -38.36 -34.33 -6.77
N VAL A 283 -37.49 -33.78 -7.62
CA VAL A 283 -37.60 -33.91 -9.08
C VAL A 283 -37.33 -35.36 -9.51
N VAL A 284 -36.27 -35.98 -8.99
CA VAL A 284 -35.94 -37.39 -9.30
C VAL A 284 -36.99 -38.36 -8.75
N SER A 285 -37.60 -38.10 -7.59
CA SER A 285 -38.64 -38.97 -7.03
C SER A 285 -39.98 -38.93 -7.79
N ARG A 286 -40.17 -37.96 -8.70
CA ARG A 286 -41.38 -37.82 -9.53
C ARG A 286 -41.25 -38.51 -10.90
N GLN A 287 -40.06 -39.02 -11.23
CA GLN A 287 -39.85 -39.93 -12.37
C GLN A 287 -40.22 -41.36 -11.99
#